data_AF-A0AAP2D8D4-F1
#
_entry.id   AF-A0AAP2D8D4-F1
#
_cell.length_a   1.000
_cell.length_b   1.000
_cell.length_c   1.000
_cell.angle_alpha   90.00
_cell.angle_beta   90.00
_cell.angle_gamma   90.00
#
_symmetry.space_group_name_H-M   'P 1'
#
loop_
_entity.id
_entity.type
_entity.pdbx_description
1 polymer ?
#
loop_
_entity_poly.entity_id
_entity_poly.type
_entity_poly.pdbx_seq_one_letter_code
_entity_poly.pdbx_strand_id
1 'polypeptide(L)'
;MNNSFTRYQVWVIHTSSEAFLYTWENWERLLPFIDTIVNLSKRPAFIRTNQGYEQENRWLGFGRMKWSEENNRKWTTKYRDNPIPGKKLLFYDTEIWAPDWNECVSTHPDIFIRLFHYGEIDLLREGITIALPRRIVKKNTSVIASALAGLQRNIPGASISTVTRFWTPWFTFKNHIQDMNTWELNKIITEKTANPV
;
A
#
# COMPACT_ATOMS: atom_id res chain seq x y z
N MET A 1 -4.99 14.67 26.47
CA MET A 1 -4.50 14.71 25.08
C MET A 1 -5.72 14.75 24.17
N ASN A 2 -5.84 15.76 23.30
CA ASN A 2 -6.95 15.85 22.35
C ASN A 2 -6.81 14.72 21.31
N ASN A 3 -7.63 13.68 21.42
CA ASN A 3 -7.78 12.64 20.40
C ASN A 3 -8.49 13.23 19.17
N SER A 4 -7.75 14.02 18.37
CA SER A 4 -8.28 14.50 17.11
C SER A 4 -8.35 13.35 16.11
N PHE A 5 -9.57 12.99 15.73
CA PHE A 5 -9.82 12.08 14.62
C PHE A 5 -9.30 12.72 13.33
N THR A 6 -8.43 12.03 12.60
CA THR A 6 -7.96 12.50 11.30
C THR A 6 -8.74 11.79 10.20
N ARG A 7 -9.40 12.56 9.31
CA ARG A 7 -10.05 12.03 8.11
C ARG A 7 -9.04 11.82 6.99
N TYR A 8 -9.03 10.63 6.43
CA TYR A 8 -8.21 10.22 5.31
C TYR A 8 -9.05 10.09 4.04
N GLN A 9 -8.49 10.53 2.92
CA GLN A 9 -8.93 10.05 1.63
C GLN A 9 -8.15 8.77 1.33
N VAL A 10 -8.87 7.74 0.92
CA VAL A 10 -8.30 6.44 0.57
C VAL A 10 -8.58 6.18 -0.91
N TRP A 11 -7.57 5.73 -1.62
CA TRP A 11 -7.68 5.21 -2.99
C TRP A 11 -7.25 3.76 -3.00
N VAL A 12 -8.01 2.93 -3.70
CA VAL A 12 -7.69 1.54 -3.97
C VAL A 12 -7.55 1.41 -5.47
N ILE A 13 -6.32 1.28 -5.95
CA ILE A 13 -6.01 0.95 -7.34
C ILE A 13 -5.84 -0.56 -7.41
N HIS A 14 -6.71 -1.25 -8.10
CA HIS A 14 -6.69 -2.72 -8.15
C HIS A 14 -6.77 -3.25 -9.57
N THR A 15 -6.38 -4.50 -9.72
CA THR A 15 -6.55 -5.28 -10.95
C THR A 15 -7.00 -6.70 -10.61
N SER A 16 -7.79 -7.29 -11.52
CA SER A 16 -8.14 -8.70 -11.52
C SER A 16 -7.11 -9.57 -12.25
N SER A 17 -6.11 -8.95 -12.90
CA SER A 17 -5.02 -9.66 -13.58
C SER A 17 -3.89 -9.97 -12.62
N GLU A 18 -3.15 -11.06 -12.86
CA GLU A 18 -1.88 -11.30 -12.20
C GLU A 18 -0.83 -10.32 -12.75
N ALA A 19 -0.62 -9.20 -12.05
CA ALA A 19 0.29 -8.16 -12.49
C ALA A 19 1.70 -8.29 -11.89
N PHE A 20 1.86 -9.09 -10.83
CA PHE A 20 3.13 -9.30 -10.13
C PHE A 20 3.86 -7.99 -9.83
N LEU A 21 3.13 -6.99 -9.30
CA LEU A 21 3.63 -5.65 -8.99
C LEU A 21 4.75 -5.68 -7.93
N TYR A 22 4.86 -6.78 -7.18
CA TYR A 22 5.93 -7.02 -6.21
C TYR A 22 7.27 -7.47 -6.82
N THR A 23 7.36 -7.58 -8.14
CA THR A 23 8.62 -7.81 -8.86
C THR A 23 9.33 -6.50 -9.16
N TRP A 24 10.67 -6.49 -9.22
CA TRP A 24 11.41 -5.25 -9.46
C TRP A 24 11.01 -4.59 -10.79
N GLU A 25 10.93 -5.37 -11.86
CA GLU A 25 10.58 -4.87 -13.20
C GLU A 25 9.23 -4.12 -13.21
N ASN A 26 8.21 -4.65 -12.53
CA ASN A 26 6.91 -4.01 -12.47
C ASN A 26 6.87 -2.88 -11.43
N TRP A 27 7.52 -3.05 -10.28
CA TRP A 27 7.57 -2.05 -9.22
C TRP A 27 8.32 -0.77 -9.65
N GLU A 28 9.43 -0.92 -10.38
CA GLU A 28 10.24 0.20 -10.88
C GLU A 28 9.41 1.16 -11.74
N ARG A 29 8.48 0.64 -12.55
CA ARG A 29 7.55 1.44 -13.36
C ARG A 29 6.58 2.26 -12.53
N LEU A 30 6.24 1.80 -11.32
CA LEU A 30 5.33 2.49 -10.40
C LEU A 30 6.06 3.49 -9.50
N LEU A 31 7.36 3.27 -9.29
CA LEU A 31 8.16 4.00 -8.31
C LEU A 31 8.10 5.53 -8.46
N PRO A 32 8.16 6.15 -9.66
CA PRO A 32 8.07 7.60 -9.79
C PRO A 32 6.74 8.19 -9.27
N PHE A 33 5.64 7.46 -9.43
CA PHE A 33 4.31 7.89 -8.98
C PHE A 33 4.13 7.70 -7.48
N ILE A 34 4.66 6.60 -6.94
CA ILE A 34 4.68 6.36 -5.50
C ILE A 34 5.59 7.37 -4.79
N ASP A 35 6.77 7.64 -5.36
CA ASP A 35 7.73 8.63 -4.86
C ASP A 35 7.11 10.04 -4.80
N THR A 36 6.36 10.42 -5.85
CA THR A 36 5.58 11.66 -5.87
C THR A 36 4.63 11.78 -4.66
N ILE A 37 3.98 10.69 -4.27
CA ILE A 37 3.06 10.66 -3.12
C ILE A 37 3.83 10.66 -1.80
N VAL A 38 4.88 9.85 -1.68
CA VAL A 38 5.72 9.73 -0.48
C VAL A 38 6.34 11.10 -0.13
N ASN A 39 6.80 11.85 -1.13
CA ASN A 39 7.42 13.16 -0.95
C ASN A 39 6.44 14.29 -0.55
N LEU A 40 5.14 14.01 -0.43
CA LEU A 40 4.18 14.96 0.15
C LEU A 40 4.32 15.09 1.68
N SER A 41 4.98 14.12 2.32
CA SER A 41 5.29 14.16 3.75
C SER A 41 6.64 14.83 4.01
N LYS A 42 6.69 15.66 5.06
CA LYS A 42 7.97 16.19 5.57
C LYS A 42 8.72 15.19 6.45
N ARG A 43 8.02 14.15 6.93
CA ARG A 43 8.57 13.09 7.77
C ARG A 43 9.13 11.97 6.88
N PRO A 44 10.27 11.35 7.26
CA PRO A 44 10.89 10.29 6.47
C PRO A 44 9.95 9.09 6.35
N ALA A 45 9.92 8.48 5.15
CA ALA A 45 9.14 7.28 4.89
C ALA A 45 9.98 6.00 5.07
N PHE A 46 9.32 4.92 5.45
CA PHE A 46 9.91 3.60 5.67
C PHE A 46 9.07 2.50 5.04
N ILE A 47 9.73 1.46 4.55
CA ILE A 47 9.16 0.29 3.89
C ILE A 47 9.14 -0.86 4.88
N ARG A 48 8.01 -1.56 4.94
CA ARG A 48 7.84 -2.83 5.65
C ARG A 48 7.24 -3.84 4.66
N THR A 49 7.89 -4.98 4.48
CA THR A 49 7.42 -6.01 3.55
C THR A 49 7.16 -7.30 4.32
N ASN A 50 6.05 -7.97 4.01
CA ASN A 50 5.68 -9.24 4.60
C ASN A 50 5.81 -10.32 3.52
N GLN A 51 6.91 -11.09 3.63
CA GLN A 51 7.26 -12.19 2.72
C GLN A 51 7.68 -13.40 3.55
N GLY A 52 7.41 -14.60 3.04
CA GLY A 52 7.72 -15.87 3.71
C GLY A 52 8.02 -16.97 2.71
N TYR A 53 8.48 -18.12 3.19
CA TYR A 53 8.48 -19.34 2.38
C TYR A 53 7.25 -20.17 2.68
N GLU A 54 6.72 -20.87 1.68
CA GLU A 54 5.67 -21.86 1.85
C GLU A 54 6.05 -22.88 2.93
N GLN A 55 5.08 -23.25 3.79
CA GLN A 55 5.25 -24.15 4.93
C GLN A 55 6.22 -23.67 6.03
N GLU A 56 6.70 -22.41 5.98
CA GLU A 56 7.48 -21.82 7.08
C GLU A 56 6.64 -20.80 7.85
N ASN A 57 6.62 -20.92 9.18
CA ASN A 57 5.95 -19.95 10.05
C ASN A 57 6.88 -18.79 10.46
N ARG A 58 7.62 -18.22 9.49
CA ARG A 58 8.52 -17.08 9.75
C ARG A 58 8.52 -16.07 8.62
N TRP A 59 8.56 -14.80 9.01
CA TRP A 59 8.75 -13.69 8.09
C TRP A 59 10.22 -13.54 7.69
N LEU A 60 10.45 -13.16 6.44
CA LEU A 60 11.77 -12.86 5.92
C LEU A 60 12.26 -11.49 6.41
N GLY A 61 13.52 -11.45 6.87
CA GLY A 61 14.10 -10.26 7.48
C GLY A 61 14.70 -9.29 6.46
N PHE A 62 14.20 -8.05 6.44
CA PHE A 62 14.76 -6.97 5.61
C PHE A 62 15.44 -5.85 6.41
N GLY A 63 15.25 -5.84 7.73
CA GLY A 63 15.66 -4.74 8.61
C GLY A 63 14.78 -3.50 8.43
N ARG A 64 15.16 -2.39 9.07
CA ARG A 64 14.48 -1.10 8.89
C ARG A 64 14.89 -0.49 7.54
N MET A 65 13.96 -0.39 6.61
CA MET A 65 14.21 0.12 5.26
C MET A 65 13.66 1.52 5.11
N LYS A 66 14.52 2.54 5.05
CA LYS A 66 14.10 3.90 4.69
C LYS A 66 13.71 3.93 3.20
N TRP A 67 12.72 4.73 2.83
CA TRP A 67 12.34 4.92 1.44
C TRP A 67 13.54 5.41 0.61
N SER A 68 13.96 4.58 -0.35
CA SER A 68 15.01 4.84 -1.33
C SER A 68 14.88 3.84 -2.47
N GLU A 69 15.46 4.13 -3.64
CA GLU A 69 15.50 3.16 -4.74
C GLU A 69 16.22 1.87 -4.32
N GLU A 70 17.37 1.99 -3.64
CA GLU A 70 18.14 0.85 -3.14
C GLU A 70 17.29 -0.10 -2.28
N ASN A 71 16.52 0.44 -1.32
CA ASN A 71 15.66 -0.39 -0.47
C ASN A 71 14.46 -0.94 -1.23
N ASN A 72 13.92 -0.20 -2.22
CA ASN A 72 12.87 -0.71 -3.09
C ASN A 72 13.35 -1.89 -3.96
N ARG A 73 14.57 -1.80 -4.49
CA ARG A 73 15.23 -2.90 -5.19
C ARG A 73 15.49 -4.06 -4.24
N LYS A 74 16.03 -3.79 -3.05
CA LYS A 74 16.30 -4.82 -2.03
C LYS A 74 15.08 -5.66 -1.68
N TRP A 75 13.93 -5.04 -1.37
CA TRP A 75 12.76 -5.81 -0.94
C TRP A 75 12.13 -6.63 -2.07
N THR A 76 12.23 -6.12 -3.30
CA THR A 76 11.74 -6.83 -4.47
C THR A 76 12.68 -7.96 -4.88
N THR A 77 14.01 -7.85 -4.73
CA THR A 77 14.93 -8.83 -5.33
C THR A 77 15.60 -9.81 -4.35
N LYS A 78 15.91 -9.40 -3.11
CA LYS A 78 16.82 -10.12 -2.18
C LYS A 78 16.63 -11.64 -2.13
N TYR A 79 15.38 -12.10 -1.99
CA TYR A 79 15.06 -13.52 -1.86
C TYR A 79 14.59 -14.18 -3.16
N ARG A 80 14.23 -13.36 -4.17
CA ARG A 80 13.85 -13.88 -5.49
C ARG A 80 15.06 -14.23 -6.34
N ASP A 81 16.10 -13.40 -6.27
CA ASP A 81 17.35 -13.59 -7.01
C ASP A 81 18.25 -14.66 -6.37
N ASN A 82 17.94 -15.05 -5.13
CA ASN A 82 18.65 -16.09 -4.38
C ASN A 82 17.66 -17.17 -3.92
N PRO A 83 17.02 -17.91 -4.85
CA PRO A 83 16.02 -18.91 -4.51
C PRO A 83 16.68 -20.05 -3.73
N ILE A 84 16.00 -20.51 -2.67
CA ILE A 84 16.44 -21.68 -1.90
C ILE A 84 15.79 -22.92 -2.53
N PRO A 85 16.57 -23.95 -2.94
CA PRO A 85 16.01 -25.18 -3.51
C PRO A 85 14.93 -25.79 -2.61
N GLY A 86 13.81 -26.18 -3.23
CA GLY A 86 12.67 -26.77 -2.51
C GLY A 86 11.83 -25.78 -1.70
N LYS A 87 12.08 -24.47 -1.78
CA LYS A 87 11.26 -23.45 -1.11
C LYS A 87 10.60 -22.52 -2.11
N LYS A 88 9.29 -22.34 -1.96
CA LYS A 88 8.50 -21.39 -2.73
C LYS A 88 8.38 -20.07 -1.95
N LEU A 89 8.88 -18.99 -2.54
CA LEU A 89 8.74 -17.64 -1.98
C LEU A 89 7.29 -17.16 -2.13
N LEU A 90 6.71 -16.66 -1.05
CA LEU A 90 5.37 -16.09 -0.98
C LEU A 90 5.47 -14.60 -0.62
N PHE A 91 4.76 -13.78 -1.39
CA PHE A 91 4.57 -12.36 -1.14
C PHE A 91 3.15 -12.14 -0.63
N TYR A 92 3.00 -11.39 0.46
CA TYR A 92 1.70 -11.09 1.06
C TYR A 92 1.34 -9.61 0.84
N ASP A 93 2.18 -8.72 1.37
CA ASP A 93 2.05 -7.28 1.12
C ASP A 93 3.35 -6.51 1.37
N THR A 94 3.35 -5.24 0.98
CA THR A 94 4.36 -4.25 1.36
C THR A 94 3.70 -2.94 1.71
N GLU A 95 4.05 -2.41 2.87
CA GLU A 95 3.56 -1.16 3.41
C GLU A 95 4.65 -0.09 3.36
N ILE A 96 4.24 1.14 3.10
CA ILE A 96 5.09 2.33 3.14
C ILE A 96 4.43 3.31 4.08
N TRP A 97 5.18 3.71 5.10
CA TRP A 97 4.73 4.55 6.20
C TRP A 97 5.54 5.83 6.24
N ALA A 98 4.89 6.99 6.36
CA ALA A 98 5.57 8.22 6.76
C ALA A 98 4.80 8.84 7.94
N PRO A 99 5.36 8.90 9.16
CA PRO A 99 6.68 8.44 9.58
C PRO A 99 6.71 6.91 9.68
N ASP A 100 7.77 6.35 10.27
CA ASP A 100 7.87 4.91 10.54
C ASP A 100 6.66 4.35 11.29
N TRP A 101 6.33 3.09 11.04
CA TRP A 101 5.22 2.38 11.70
C TRP A 101 5.26 2.50 13.23
N ASN A 102 6.44 2.40 13.86
CA ASN A 102 6.56 2.48 15.31
C ASN A 102 6.15 3.86 15.86
N GLU A 103 6.38 4.93 15.09
CA GLU A 103 5.92 6.28 15.42
C GLU A 103 4.41 6.44 15.18
N CYS A 104 3.86 5.68 14.23
CA CYS A 104 2.43 5.67 13.91
C CYS A 104 1.57 4.94 14.97
N VAL A 105 2.19 4.25 15.94
CA VAL A 105 1.48 3.69 17.10
C VAL A 105 0.84 4.80 17.94
N SER A 106 1.52 5.93 18.07
CA SER A 106 1.08 7.07 18.87
C SER A 106 0.63 8.27 18.04
N THR A 107 0.84 8.23 16.72
CA THR A 107 0.56 9.35 15.80
C THR A 107 -0.10 8.88 14.51
N HIS A 108 -0.80 9.78 13.83
CA HIS A 108 -1.40 9.47 12.53
C HIS A 108 -0.34 9.57 11.41
N PRO A 109 -0.29 8.64 10.45
CA PRO A 109 0.66 8.71 9.33
C PRO A 109 0.31 9.85 8.37
N ASP A 110 1.31 10.61 7.89
CA ASP A 110 1.11 11.50 6.74
C ASP A 110 0.85 10.71 5.47
N ILE A 111 1.54 9.58 5.30
CA ILE A 111 1.42 8.68 4.17
C ILE A 111 1.27 7.25 4.69
N PHE A 112 0.26 6.55 4.20
CA PHE A 112 0.19 5.11 4.26
C PHE A 112 -0.08 4.59 2.84
N ILE A 113 0.77 3.70 2.35
CA ILE A 113 0.59 3.00 1.07
C ILE A 113 0.78 1.51 1.33
N ARG A 114 -0.08 0.68 0.76
CA ARG A 114 0.03 -0.78 0.84
C ARG A 114 -0.11 -1.39 -0.55
N LEU A 115 0.93 -2.06 -1.02
CA LEU A 115 0.86 -3.03 -2.11
C LEU A 115 0.34 -4.34 -1.52
N PHE A 116 -0.76 -4.87 -2.02
CA PHE A 116 -1.34 -6.14 -1.58
C PHE A 116 -1.42 -7.13 -2.75
N HIS A 117 -1.32 -8.42 -2.45
CA HIS A 117 -1.51 -9.51 -3.40
C HIS A 117 -2.37 -10.61 -2.76
N TYR A 118 -3.47 -10.98 -3.41
CA TYR A 118 -4.39 -12.03 -3.01
C TYR A 118 -4.60 -13.01 -4.17
N GLY A 119 -3.69 -13.97 -4.33
CA GLY A 119 -3.71 -14.91 -5.46
C GLY A 119 -5.00 -15.75 -5.60
N GLU A 120 -5.83 -15.81 -4.56
CA GLU A 120 -7.06 -16.62 -4.52
C GLU A 120 -8.35 -15.80 -4.77
N ILE A 121 -8.26 -14.47 -4.97
CA ILE A 121 -9.44 -13.60 -5.11
C ILE A 121 -9.47 -12.96 -6.49
N ASP A 122 -10.31 -13.49 -7.39
CA ASP A 122 -10.32 -13.08 -8.80
C ASP A 122 -10.61 -11.59 -9.04
N LEU A 123 -11.51 -11.00 -8.25
CA LEU A 123 -11.87 -9.58 -8.38
C LEU A 123 -10.83 -8.62 -7.78
N LEU A 124 -9.90 -9.14 -6.97
CA LEU A 124 -8.96 -8.35 -6.17
C LEU A 124 -7.62 -9.09 -6.06
N ARG A 125 -7.05 -9.48 -7.21
CA ARG A 125 -5.80 -10.25 -7.20
C ARG A 125 -4.62 -9.43 -6.70
N GLU A 126 -4.54 -8.17 -7.10
CA GLU A 126 -3.43 -7.31 -6.73
C GLU A 126 -3.81 -5.83 -6.79
N GLY A 127 -3.12 -5.00 -6.02
CA GLY A 127 -3.32 -3.57 -6.09
C GLY A 127 -2.59 -2.78 -5.03
N ILE A 128 -2.83 -1.48 -5.05
CA ILE A 128 -2.24 -0.50 -4.15
C ILE A 128 -3.35 0.26 -3.44
N THR A 129 -3.32 0.24 -2.11
CA THR A 129 -4.08 1.16 -1.27
C THR A 129 -3.20 2.37 -0.96
N ILE A 130 -3.72 3.58 -1.14
CA ILE A 130 -3.09 4.83 -0.72
C ILE A 130 -4.03 5.55 0.24
N ALA A 131 -3.55 5.94 1.40
CA ALA A 131 -4.32 6.72 2.38
C ALA A 131 -3.55 7.98 2.78
N LEU A 132 -4.18 9.13 2.56
CA LEU A 132 -3.62 10.45 2.87
C LEU A 132 -4.58 11.26 3.74
N PRO A 133 -4.10 11.99 4.77
CA PRO A 133 -4.92 12.96 5.49
C PRO A 133 -5.52 13.98 4.53
N ARG A 134 -6.81 14.30 4.69
CA ARG A 134 -7.51 15.28 3.81
C ARG A 134 -6.79 16.63 3.70
N ARG A 135 -6.04 17.03 4.74
CA ARG A 135 -5.22 18.27 4.70
C ARG A 135 -4.08 18.21 3.68
N ILE A 136 -3.47 17.04 3.46
CA ILE A 136 -2.42 16.83 2.45
C ILE A 136 -3.08 16.79 1.08
N VAL A 137 -4.22 16.09 0.96
CA VAL A 137 -4.99 15.99 -0.28
C VAL A 137 -5.38 17.36 -0.82
N LYS A 138 -6.04 18.19 -0.01
CA LYS A 138 -6.51 19.52 -0.42
C LYS A 138 -5.38 20.41 -0.95
N LYS A 139 -4.17 20.29 -0.38
CA LYS A 139 -3.01 21.10 -0.77
C LYS A 139 -2.32 20.60 -2.04
N ASN A 140 -2.49 19.32 -2.40
CA ASN A 140 -1.73 18.65 -3.44
C ASN A 140 -2.62 17.94 -4.47
N THR A 141 -3.84 18.44 -4.68
CA THR A 141 -4.88 17.77 -5.47
C THR A 141 -4.41 17.37 -6.87
N SER A 142 -3.79 18.30 -7.61
CA SER A 142 -3.29 18.05 -8.96
C SER A 142 -2.15 17.04 -8.99
N VAL A 143 -1.20 17.16 -8.06
CA VAL A 143 -0.05 16.25 -7.94
C VAL A 143 -0.52 14.82 -7.65
N ILE A 144 -1.46 14.66 -6.72
CA ILE A 144 -2.04 13.36 -6.38
C ILE A 144 -2.83 12.79 -7.56
N ALA A 145 -3.65 13.59 -8.23
CA ALA A 145 -4.42 13.14 -9.40
C ALA A 145 -3.51 12.63 -10.52
N SER A 146 -2.42 13.35 -10.83
CA SER A 146 -1.43 12.93 -11.82
C SER A 146 -0.72 11.64 -11.41
N ALA A 147 -0.34 11.49 -10.14
CA ALA A 147 0.29 10.27 -9.64
C ALA A 147 -0.66 9.06 -9.72
N LEU A 148 -1.93 9.23 -9.34
CA LEU A 148 -2.95 8.18 -9.43
C LEU A 148 -3.21 7.76 -10.88
N ALA A 149 -3.29 8.71 -11.82
CA ALA A 149 -3.43 8.41 -13.25
C ALA A 149 -2.18 7.71 -13.81
N GLY A 150 -0.99 8.03 -13.29
CA GLY A 150 0.25 7.32 -13.59
C GLY A 150 0.21 5.86 -13.14
N LEU A 151 -0.19 5.62 -11.89
CA LEU A 151 -0.35 4.27 -11.34
C LEU A 151 -1.36 3.45 -12.14
N GLN A 152 -2.56 4.01 -12.40
CA GLN A 152 -3.60 3.29 -13.14
C GLN A 152 -3.16 2.92 -14.57
N ARG A 153 -2.41 3.78 -15.25
CA ARG A 153 -1.90 3.47 -16.60
C ARG A 153 -0.83 2.38 -16.61
N ASN A 154 -0.09 2.22 -15.53
CA ASN A 154 1.03 1.27 -15.45
C ASN A 154 0.65 -0.06 -14.74
N ILE A 155 -0.55 -0.15 -14.17
CA ILE A 155 -1.09 -1.40 -13.62
C ILE A 155 -2.07 -1.97 -14.66
N PRO A 156 -1.82 -3.17 -15.22
CA PRO A 156 -2.66 -3.76 -16.26
C PRO A 156 -4.13 -3.89 -15.83
N GLY A 157 -5.06 -3.39 -16.64
CA GLY A 157 -6.50 -3.48 -16.37
C GLY A 157 -6.96 -2.75 -15.11
N ALA A 158 -6.18 -1.79 -14.60
CA ALA A 158 -6.45 -1.21 -13.30
C ALA A 158 -7.69 -0.32 -13.26
N SER A 159 -8.41 -0.44 -12.15
CA SER A 159 -9.50 0.46 -11.77
C SER A 159 -9.15 1.17 -10.46
N ILE A 160 -9.67 2.39 -10.29
CA ILE A 160 -9.50 3.17 -9.06
C ILE A 160 -10.84 3.33 -8.34
N SER A 161 -10.88 2.87 -7.10
CA SER A 161 -11.96 3.15 -6.16
C SER A 161 -11.50 4.10 -5.06
N THR A 162 -12.43 4.86 -4.48
CA THR A 162 -12.07 5.85 -3.46
C THR A 162 -13.12 5.95 -2.38
N VAL A 163 -12.67 6.16 -1.15
CA VAL A 163 -13.52 6.27 0.03
C VAL A 163 -12.87 7.24 1.03
N THR A 164 -13.67 7.80 1.93
CA THR A 164 -13.14 8.53 3.09
C THR A 164 -13.24 7.66 4.33
N ARG A 165 -12.15 7.56 5.09
CA ARG A 165 -12.11 6.84 6.38
C ARG A 165 -11.51 7.69 7.48
N PHE A 166 -11.72 7.30 8.72
CA PHE A 166 -11.04 7.90 9.87
C PHE A 166 -9.87 7.01 10.29
N TRP A 167 -8.76 7.64 10.68
CA TRP A 167 -7.73 6.94 11.44
C TRP A 167 -8.00 7.16 12.93
N THR A 168 -8.24 6.09 13.66
CA THR A 168 -8.44 6.10 15.12
C THR A 168 -7.26 5.41 15.77
N PRO A 169 -6.40 6.06 16.57
CA PRO A 169 -5.22 5.40 17.10
C PRO A 169 -5.58 4.38 18.19
N TRP A 170 -6.61 4.58 19.02
CA TRP A 170 -6.83 3.75 20.20
C TRP A 170 -8.32 3.61 20.65
N PHE A 171 -8.59 2.43 21.22
CA PHE A 171 -9.75 1.91 21.96
C PHE A 171 -11.04 1.48 21.22
N THR A 172 -11.26 0.17 21.29
CA THR A 172 -12.53 -0.62 21.22
C THR A 172 -12.94 -1.28 19.90
N PHE A 173 -12.59 -0.77 18.72
CA PHE A 173 -12.67 -1.55 17.46
C PHE A 173 -11.54 -1.15 16.52
N LYS A 174 -10.60 -2.07 16.29
CA LYS A 174 -9.41 -1.87 15.44
C LYS A 174 -9.83 -1.92 13.97
N ASN A 175 -10.29 -0.79 13.44
CA ASN A 175 -10.52 -0.64 12.02
C ASN A 175 -9.54 0.39 11.46
N HIS A 176 -8.24 0.15 11.71
CA HIS A 176 -7.21 1.00 11.16
C HIS A 176 -7.12 0.77 9.65
N ILE A 177 -6.62 1.76 8.90
CA ILE A 177 -6.56 1.64 7.43
C ILE A 177 -5.58 0.52 7.01
N GLN A 178 -4.57 0.19 7.83
CA GLN A 178 -3.73 -0.99 7.58
C GLN A 178 -4.46 -2.32 7.81
N ASP A 179 -5.50 -2.33 8.64
CA ASP A 179 -6.29 -3.53 8.95
C ASP A 179 -7.36 -3.80 7.88
N MET A 180 -7.39 -3.02 6.79
CA MET A 180 -8.31 -3.27 5.69
C MET A 180 -8.09 -4.68 5.14
N ASN A 181 -9.08 -5.52 5.40
CA ASN A 181 -9.13 -6.88 4.91
C ASN A 181 -9.74 -6.92 3.51
N THR A 182 -9.71 -8.11 2.91
CA THR A 182 -10.23 -8.37 1.56
C THR A 182 -11.72 -8.04 1.44
N TRP A 183 -12.51 -8.28 2.48
CA TRP A 183 -13.94 -7.94 2.50
C TRP A 183 -14.17 -6.42 2.42
N GLU A 184 -13.45 -5.63 3.21
CA GLU A 184 -13.57 -4.16 3.16
C GLU A 184 -13.10 -3.59 1.82
N LEU A 185 -12.01 -4.13 1.26
CA LEU A 185 -11.53 -3.75 -0.07
C LEU A 185 -12.57 -4.07 -1.14
N ASN A 186 -13.13 -5.29 -1.13
CA ASN A 186 -14.20 -5.69 -2.05
C ASN A 186 -15.43 -4.77 -1.95
N LYS A 187 -15.81 -4.38 -0.73
CA LYS A 187 -16.91 -3.43 -0.51
C LYS A 187 -16.62 -2.07 -1.17
N ILE A 188 -15.43 -1.51 -0.97
CA ILE A 188 -15.01 -0.22 -1.58
C ILE A 188 -15.06 -0.30 -3.12
N ILE A 189 -14.73 -1.46 -3.68
CA ILE A 189 -14.67 -1.69 -5.13
C ILE A 189 -16.07 -1.85 -5.74
N THR A 190 -16.93 -2.62 -5.07
CA THR A 190 -18.28 -2.97 -5.56
C THR A 190 -19.32 -1.87 -5.34
N GLU A 191 -19.25 -1.13 -4.23
CA GLU A 191 -20.20 -0.02 -3.97
C GLU A 191 -20.07 1.12 -4.98
N LYS A 192 -18.90 1.25 -5.62
CA LYS A 192 -18.67 2.22 -6.69
C LYS A 192 -19.29 1.80 -8.02
N THR A 193 -19.51 0.50 -8.23
CA THR A 193 -20.19 -0.02 -9.42
C THR A 193 -21.71 0.20 -9.36
N ALA A 194 -22.26 0.43 -8.17
CA ALA A 194 -23.70 0.62 -7.94
C ALA A 194 -24.18 2.08 -8.07
N ASN A 195 -23.28 3.07 -8.11
CA ASN A 195 -23.62 4.48 -8.30
C ASN A 195 -22.82 5.07 -9.48
N PRO A 196 -23.25 4.83 -10.73
CA PRO A 196 -22.80 5.67 -11.83
C PRO A 196 -23.35 7.07 -11.61
N VAL A 197 -22.49 8.08 -11.80
CA VAL A 197 -22.83 9.51 -11.77
C VAL A 197 -23.98 9.82 -12.70
#